data_AF-A0A6I1TWR1-F1
#
_entry.id   AF-A0A6I1TWR1-F1
#
_cell.length_a   1.000
_cell.length_b   1.000
_cell.length_c   1.000
_cell.angle_alpha   90.00
_cell.angle_beta   90.00
_cell.angle_gamma   90.00
#
_symmetry.space_group_name_H-M   'P 1'
#
loop_
_entity.id
_entity.type
_entity.pdbx_description
1 polymer ?
#
loop_
_entity_poly.entity_id
_entity_poly.type
_entity_poly.pdbx_seq_one_letter_code
_entity_poly.pdbx_strand_id
1 'polypeptide(L)'
;MNTILETFYKDHQVKPFISPERNMDLLADDLLAGAIILLWRINFGTFTTETWFPKYFEYIYGIDAPKHLKTLVEKGYAVIETTFDSLDHLNATMKKSILKSKEITGLSKMKSAVLD
;
A
#
# COMPACT_ATOMS: atom_id res chain seq x y z
N MET A 1 -8.94 -23.03 -26.79
CA MET A 1 -9.16 -21.61 -27.12
C MET A 1 -10.64 -21.33 -26.88
N ASN A 2 -11.01 -20.43 -25.96
CA ASN A 2 -12.39 -20.26 -25.51
C ASN A 2 -13.14 -19.29 -26.44
N THR A 3 -13.81 -19.84 -27.46
CA THR A 3 -14.45 -19.16 -28.60
C THR A 3 -15.56 -18.16 -28.23
N ILE A 4 -16.12 -18.26 -27.02
CA ILE A 4 -17.20 -17.40 -26.53
C ILE A 4 -16.68 -16.01 -26.14
N LEU A 5 -15.46 -15.92 -25.60
CA LEU A 5 -14.87 -14.64 -25.20
C LEU A 5 -14.44 -13.82 -26.43
N GLU A 6 -13.89 -14.48 -27.44
CA GLU A 6 -13.44 -13.83 -28.68
C GLU A 6 -14.61 -13.27 -29.50
N THR A 7 -15.80 -13.87 -29.41
CA THR A 7 -17.01 -13.37 -30.08
C THR A 7 -17.64 -12.19 -29.34
N PHE A 8 -17.63 -12.17 -28.01
CA PHE A 8 -18.19 -11.06 -27.24
C PHE A 8 -17.35 -9.78 -27.30
N TYR A 9 -16.02 -9.90 -27.40
CA TYR A 9 -15.11 -8.75 -27.41
C TYR A 9 -14.63 -8.33 -28.81
N LYS A 10 -15.09 -9.00 -29.88
CA LYS A 10 -14.62 -8.78 -31.26
C LYS A 10 -14.88 -7.37 -31.79
N ASP A 11 -16.01 -6.79 -31.39
CA ASP A 11 -16.48 -5.48 -31.86
C ASP A 11 -16.38 -4.39 -30.79
N HIS A 12 -15.87 -4.72 -29.60
CA HIS A 12 -15.49 -3.69 -28.64
C HIS A 12 -14.22 -3.04 -29.14
N GLN A 13 -14.29 -1.77 -29.54
CA GLN A 13 -13.09 -0.95 -29.68
C GLN A 13 -12.30 -1.10 -28.38
N VAL A 14 -11.15 -1.76 -28.45
CA VAL A 14 -10.16 -1.74 -27.38
C VAL A 14 -9.76 -0.28 -27.31
N LYS A 15 -10.45 0.52 -26.48
CA LYS A 15 -10.03 1.89 -26.21
C LYS A 15 -8.55 1.76 -25.85
N PRO A 16 -7.63 2.46 -26.54
CA PRO A 16 -6.24 2.41 -26.15
C PRO A 16 -6.21 2.67 -24.64
N PHE A 17 -5.48 1.84 -23.88
CA PHE A 17 -5.31 2.09 -22.46
C PHE A 17 -4.60 3.43 -22.32
N ILE A 18 -5.39 4.50 -22.24
CA ILE A 18 -4.92 5.81 -21.88
C ILE A 18 -4.71 5.69 -20.40
N SER A 19 -3.44 5.49 -19.98
CA SER A 19 -3.06 5.55 -18.57
C SER A 19 -3.85 6.67 -17.91
N PRO A 20 -4.67 6.40 -16.88
CA PRO A 20 -5.51 7.40 -16.25
C PRO A 20 -4.73 8.66 -15.87
N GLU A 21 -3.43 8.50 -15.59
CA GLU A 21 -2.44 9.56 -15.37
C GLU A 21 -2.58 10.73 -16.35
N ARG A 22 -2.75 10.44 -17.65
CA ARG A 22 -2.79 11.46 -18.71
C ARG A 22 -4.03 12.34 -18.70
N ASN A 23 -5.07 11.92 -17.98
CA ASN A 23 -6.33 12.64 -17.85
C ASN A 23 -6.58 13.15 -16.42
N MET A 24 -5.63 12.97 -15.51
CA MET A 24 -5.76 13.43 -14.13
C MET A 24 -5.07 14.78 -13.94
N ASP A 25 -5.78 15.69 -13.28
CA ASP A 25 -5.21 16.96 -12.86
C ASP A 25 -4.31 16.75 -11.63
N LEU A 26 -3.21 17.50 -11.58
CA LEU A 26 -2.39 17.59 -10.39
C LEU A 26 -3.14 18.37 -9.31
N LEU A 27 -3.08 17.86 -8.09
CA LEU A 27 -3.51 18.56 -6.89
C LEU A 27 -2.42 19.58 -6.47
N ALA A 28 -2.69 20.30 -5.38
CA ALA A 28 -1.66 21.10 -4.70
C ALA A 28 -0.39 20.26 -4.47
N ASP A 29 0.77 20.92 -4.53
CA ASP A 29 2.10 20.32 -4.39
C ASP A 29 2.49 19.30 -5.48
N ASP A 30 1.90 19.40 -6.69
CA ASP A 30 2.18 18.53 -7.83
C ASP A 30 1.97 17.04 -7.53
N LEU A 31 0.91 16.71 -6.77
CA LEU A 31 0.53 15.34 -6.43
C LEU A 31 -0.67 14.87 -7.25
N LEU A 32 -0.62 13.63 -7.75
CA LEU A 32 -1.78 12.98 -8.35
C LEU A 32 -2.71 12.42 -7.27
N ALA A 33 -4.01 12.30 -7.58
CA ALA A 33 -4.98 11.69 -6.67
C ALA A 33 -4.56 10.28 -6.21
N GLY A 34 -3.88 9.52 -7.07
CA GLY A 34 -3.31 8.22 -6.70
C GLY A 34 -2.26 8.27 -5.59
N ALA A 35 -1.46 9.34 -5.53
CA ALA A 35 -0.48 9.53 -4.46
C ALA A 35 -1.19 9.74 -3.10
N ILE A 36 -2.36 10.40 -3.10
CA ILE A 36 -3.20 10.54 -1.90
C ILE A 36 -3.74 9.19 -1.44
N ILE A 37 -4.17 8.33 -2.37
CA ILE A 37 -4.61 6.97 -2.02
C ILE A 37 -3.48 6.18 -1.37
N LEU A 38 -2.25 6.32 -1.86
CA LEU A 38 -1.09 5.67 -1.26
C LEU A 38 -0.84 6.17 0.17
N LEU A 39 -0.88 7.49 0.40
CA LEU A 39 -0.77 8.09 1.74
C LEU A 39 -1.87 7.60 2.68
N TRP A 40 -3.12 7.52 2.23
CA TRP A 40 -4.20 6.97 3.04
C TRP A 40 -3.93 5.52 3.45
N ARG A 41 -3.44 4.68 2.54
CA ARG A 41 -3.14 3.29 2.89
C ARG A 41 -2.04 3.17 3.93
N ILE A 42 -1.03 4.04 3.87
CA ILE A 42 0.04 4.14 4.88
C ILE A 42 -0.55 4.58 6.22
N ASN A 43 -1.33 5.67 6.24
CA ASN A 43 -1.94 6.21 7.46
C ASN A 43 -2.92 5.22 8.14
N PHE A 44 -3.63 4.40 7.36
CA PHE A 44 -4.48 3.34 7.90
C PHE A 44 -3.71 2.09 8.36
N GLY A 45 -2.38 2.06 8.24
CA GLY A 45 -1.56 0.90 8.60
C GLY A 45 -1.77 -0.32 7.69
N THR A 46 -2.36 -0.12 6.51
CA THR A 46 -2.67 -1.20 5.55
C THR A 46 -1.62 -1.33 4.44
N PHE A 47 -0.57 -0.52 4.50
CA PHE A 47 0.53 -0.52 3.55
C PHE A 47 1.84 -0.35 4.31
N THR A 48 2.67 -1.38 4.26
CA THR A 48 3.97 -1.48 4.94
C THR A 48 5.09 -1.74 3.93
N THR A 49 6.34 -1.76 4.40
CA THR A 49 7.51 -2.10 3.58
C THR A 49 7.48 -3.52 3.00
N GLU A 50 6.63 -4.40 3.55
CA GLU A 50 6.42 -5.77 3.06
C GLU A 50 5.24 -5.87 2.07
N THR A 51 4.46 -4.81 1.92
CA THR A 51 3.26 -4.83 1.08
C THR A 51 3.64 -4.73 -0.39
N TRP A 52 3.25 -5.73 -1.19
CA TRP A 52 3.38 -5.67 -2.64
C TRP A 52 2.50 -4.54 -3.22
N PHE A 53 2.97 -3.87 -4.28
CA PHE A 53 2.24 -2.78 -4.91
C PHE A 53 1.06 -3.30 -5.76
N PRO A 54 -0.20 -3.01 -5.39
CA PRO A 54 -1.33 -3.46 -6.18
C PRO A 54 -1.45 -2.78 -7.53
N LYS A 55 -1.81 -3.56 -8.56
CA LYS A 55 -1.97 -3.07 -9.94
C LYS A 55 -3.03 -1.97 -10.08
N TYR A 56 -3.98 -1.86 -9.14
CA TYR A 56 -5.00 -0.81 -9.20
C TYR A 56 -4.40 0.60 -9.04
N PHE A 57 -3.21 0.74 -8.45
CA PHE A 57 -2.54 2.05 -8.39
C PHE A 57 -2.24 2.59 -9.78
N GLU A 58 -1.80 1.71 -10.70
CA GLU A 58 -1.55 2.05 -12.09
C GLU A 58 -2.86 2.13 -12.88
N TYR A 59 -3.73 1.12 -12.76
CA TYR A 59 -4.91 0.99 -13.64
C TYR A 59 -6.09 1.87 -13.26
N ILE A 60 -6.29 2.15 -11.97
CA ILE A 60 -7.42 2.96 -11.49
C ILE A 60 -6.93 4.37 -11.15
N TYR A 61 -5.80 4.44 -10.44
CA TYR A 61 -5.30 5.71 -9.91
C TYR A 61 -4.17 6.33 -10.72
N GLY A 62 -3.78 5.71 -11.84
CA GLY A 62 -2.84 6.28 -12.80
C GLY A 62 -1.51 6.72 -12.20
N ILE A 63 -1.01 6.00 -11.19
CA ILE A 63 0.30 6.27 -10.61
C ILE A 63 1.20 5.04 -10.68
N ASP A 64 2.47 5.28 -10.99
CA ASP A 64 3.55 4.36 -10.66
C ASP A 64 3.80 4.43 -9.15
N ALA A 65 3.23 3.49 -8.39
CA ALA A 65 3.25 3.52 -6.93
C ALA A 65 4.67 3.46 -6.33
N PRO A 66 5.61 2.60 -6.79
CA PRO A 66 7.00 2.66 -6.35
C PRO A 66 7.65 4.03 -6.53
N LYS A 67 7.49 4.64 -7.71
CA LYS A 67 8.06 5.96 -8.01
C LYS A 67 7.45 7.05 -7.13
N HIS A 68 6.13 7.04 -6.99
CA HIS A 68 5.41 8.03 -6.18
C HIS A 68 5.71 7.86 -4.68
N LEU A 69 5.86 6.63 -4.19
CA LEU A 69 6.26 6.41 -2.79
C LEU A 69 7.59 7.10 -2.48
N LYS A 70 8.57 6.98 -3.38
CA LYS A 70 9.85 7.66 -3.23
C LYS A 70 9.70 9.17 -3.17
N THR A 71 8.92 9.77 -4.08
CA THR A 71 8.62 11.21 -4.07
C THR A 71 7.93 11.64 -2.78
N LEU A 72 6.99 10.83 -2.26
CA LEU A 72 6.28 11.13 -1.01
C LEU A 72 7.23 11.13 0.19
N VAL A 73 8.19 10.20 0.22
CA VAL A 73 9.24 10.16 1.25
C VAL A 73 10.18 11.36 1.12
N GLU A 74 10.61 11.70 -0.09
CA GLU A 74 11.48 12.86 -0.35
C GLU A 74 10.82 14.19 0.02
N LYS A 75 9.51 14.33 -0.23
CA LYS A 75 8.72 15.50 0.16
C LYS A 75 8.32 15.51 1.64
N GLY A 76 8.59 14.43 2.39
CA GLY A 76 8.28 14.33 3.81
C GLY A 76 6.82 14.02 4.16
N TYR A 77 6.01 13.59 3.18
CA TYR A 77 4.62 13.15 3.44
C TYR A 77 4.55 11.73 4.01
N ALA A 78 5.59 10.92 3.80
CA ALA A 78 5.71 9.58 4.35
C ALA A 78 7.11 9.37 4.93
N VAL A 79 7.24 8.53 5.95
CA VAL A 79 8.52 8.20 6.58
C VAL A 79 8.69 6.69 6.57
N ILE A 80 9.91 6.23 6.29
CA ILE A 80 10.29 4.84 6.50
C ILE A 80 10.67 4.72 7.97
N GLU A 81 9.82 4.06 8.74
CA GLU A 81 10.03 3.85 10.17
C GLU A 81 11.15 2.85 10.43
N THR A 82 11.81 3.00 11.58
CA THR A 82 12.72 1.99 12.07
C THR A 82 11.96 0.76 12.58
N THR A 83 12.68 -0.34 12.81
CA THR A 83 12.08 -1.55 13.39
C THR A 83 11.45 -1.29 14.76
N PHE A 84 11.98 -0.33 15.53
CA PHE A 84 11.42 0.01 16.84
C PHE A 84 10.21 0.93 16.72
N ASP A 85 10.30 1.98 15.90
CA ASP A 85 9.18 2.93 15.73
C ASP A 85 7.94 2.23 15.17
N SER A 86 8.14 1.25 14.28
CA SER A 86 7.03 0.49 13.69
C SER A 86 6.30 -0.45 14.66
N LEU A 87 6.86 -0.72 15.85
CA LEU A 87 6.18 -1.55 16.86
C LEU A 87 4.89 -0.91 17.36
N ASP A 88 4.77 0.41 17.34
CA ASP A 88 3.58 1.13 17.81
C ASP A 88 2.35 0.84 16.95
N HIS A 89 2.56 0.44 15.69
CA HIS A 89 1.47 0.04 14.79
C HIS A 89 1.01 -1.41 14.97
N LEU A 90 1.74 -2.20 15.76
CA LEU A 90 1.42 -3.60 15.97
C LEU A 90 0.51 -3.78 17.19
N ASN A 91 -0.60 -4.49 17.00
CA ASN A 91 -1.42 -4.89 18.13
C ASN A 91 -0.68 -5.93 19.02
N ALA A 92 -1.10 -6.04 20.28
CA ALA A 92 -0.49 -6.94 21.25
C ALA A 92 -0.46 -8.41 20.80
N THR A 93 -1.39 -8.85 19.95
CA THR A 93 -1.41 -10.22 19.40
C THR A 93 -0.27 -10.43 18.42
N MET A 94 -0.04 -9.48 17.52
CA MET A 94 1.08 -9.52 16.57
C MET A 94 2.42 -9.44 17.31
N LYS A 95 2.56 -8.53 18.29
CA LYS A 95 3.75 -8.46 19.16
C LYS A 95 4.03 -9.81 19.84
N LYS A 96 3.00 -10.45 20.42
CA LYS A 96 3.12 -11.80 21.01
C LYS A 96 3.52 -12.87 19.99
N SER A 97 3.03 -12.78 18.75
CA SER A 97 3.41 -13.72 17.69
C SER A 97 4.88 -13.59 17.29
N ILE A 98 5.39 -12.35 17.22
CA ILE A 98 6.81 -12.08 16.96
C ILE A 98 7.68 -12.62 18.10
N LEU A 99 7.29 -12.40 19.36
CA LEU A 99 8.05 -12.92 20.50
C LEU A 99 8.05 -14.45 20.56
N LYS A 100 6.93 -15.09 20.19
CA LYS A 100 6.86 -16.56 20.07
C LYS A 100 7.76 -17.11 18.97
N SER A 101 7.88 -16.41 17.83
CA SER A 101 8.79 -16.84 16.76
C SER A 101 10.27 -16.73 17.15
N LYS A 102 10.58 -16.01 18.24
CA LYS A 102 11.89 -15.94 18.89
C LYS A 102 12.03 -16.86 20.12
N GLU A 103 11.11 -17.81 20.30
CA GLU A 103 11.12 -18.79 21.40
C GLU A 103 10.97 -18.19 22.81
N ILE A 104 10.47 -16.96 22.94
CA ILE A 104 10.22 -16.32 24.24
C ILE A 104 8.91 -16.85 24.83
N THR A 105 8.98 -17.41 26.04
CA THR A 105 7.84 -18.04 26.74
C THR A 105 7.29 -17.15 27.87
N GLY A 106 6.10 -17.47 28.40
CA GLY A 106 5.52 -16.78 29.57
C GLY A 106 4.66 -15.54 29.28
N LEU A 107 4.44 -15.20 28.00
CA LEU A 107 3.81 -13.93 27.58
C LEU A 107 2.27 -13.95 27.55
N SER A 108 1.64 -15.10 27.82
CA SER A 108 0.19 -15.28 27.73
C SER A 108 -0.58 -14.37 28.68
N LYS A 109 -0.01 -14.06 29.86
CA LYS A 109 -0.62 -13.21 30.89
C LYS A 109 -0.20 -11.73 30.83
N MET A 110 0.71 -11.36 29.92
CA MET A 110 1.19 -9.97 29.82
C MET A 110 0.15 -9.06 29.16
N LYS A 111 -0.01 -7.87 29.77
CA LYS A 111 -0.82 -6.75 29.27
C LYS A 111 -0.05 -5.98 28.19
N SER A 112 -0.76 -5.24 27.34
CA SER A 112 -0.15 -4.46 26.24
C SER A 112 0.94 -3.51 26.73
N ALA A 113 0.70 -2.81 27.84
CA ALA A 113 1.65 -1.83 28.41
C ALA A 113 3.00 -2.40 28.89
N VAL A 114 3.19 -3.73 28.87
CA VAL A 114 4.48 -4.39 29.17
C VAL A 114 5.17 -4.86 27.88
N LEU A 115 4.44 -4.83 26.75
CA LEU A 115 4.90 -5.22 25.42
C LEU A 115 5.24 -4.01 24.54
N ASP A 116 4.99 -2.80 25.06
CA ASP A 116 5.38 -1.51 24.48
C ASP A 116 6.76 -1.13 25.04
#